data_AF-A0A529M5G5-F1
#
_entry.id   AF-A0A529M5G5-F1
#
_cell.length_a   1.000
_cell.length_b   1.000
_cell.length_c   1.000
_cell.angle_alpha   90.00
_cell.angle_beta   90.00
_cell.angle_gamma   90.00
#
_symmetry.space_group_name_H-M   'P 1'
#
loop_
_entity.id
_entity.type
_entity.pdbx_description
1 polymer ?
#
loop_
_entity_poly.entity_id
_entity_poly.type
_entity_poly.pdbx_seq_one_letter_code
_entity_poly.pdbx_strand_id
1 'polypeptide(L)'
;MTKTTIPVHLDINGDLHGLDIEPRVTLLDALRDRLGLTGTKKGCDHGQCGACTVHIDGERVLACLTLAAQAEGRTVTTIEGLAREGEMH
;
A
#
# COMPACT_ATOMS: atom_id res chain seq x y z
N MET A 1 -18.67 -1.92 19.09
CA MET A 1 -17.24 -2.25 19.26
C MET A 1 -16.44 -1.02 18.88
N THR A 2 -15.77 -0.37 19.83
CA THR A 2 -14.88 0.77 19.56
C THR A 2 -13.65 0.26 18.80
N LYS A 3 -13.44 0.73 17.56
CA LYS A 3 -12.22 0.44 16.79
C LYS A 3 -11.08 1.25 17.38
N THR A 4 -10.08 0.58 17.96
CA THR A 4 -8.81 1.23 18.31
C THR A 4 -8.00 1.45 17.03
N THR A 5 -7.60 2.69 16.78
CA THR A 5 -6.72 3.07 15.67
C THR A 5 -5.33 3.45 16.16
N ILE A 6 -4.36 3.38 15.27
CA ILE A 6 -2.98 3.85 15.44
C ILE A 6 -2.64 4.84 14.33
N PRO A 7 -1.85 5.89 14.62
CA PRO A 7 -1.30 6.76 13.59
C PRO A 7 -0.18 6.04 12.84
N VAL A 8 -0.12 6.19 11.51
CA VAL A 8 0.92 5.64 10.64
C VAL A 8 1.25 6.66 9.54
N HIS A 9 2.53 6.81 9.20
CA HIS A 9 2.97 7.60 8.03
C HIS A 9 3.53 6.70 6.92
N LEU A 10 2.95 6.78 5.73
CA LEU A 10 3.34 5.98 4.57
C LEU A 10 3.91 6.87 3.47
N ASP A 11 5.13 6.58 3.02
CA ASP A 11 5.71 7.17 1.82
C ASP A 11 5.27 6.33 0.61
N ILE A 12 4.33 6.86 -0.18
CA ILE A 12 3.77 6.20 -1.36
C ILE A 12 4.11 7.01 -2.60
N ASN A 13 4.87 6.42 -3.52
CA ASN A 13 5.32 7.05 -4.76
C ASN A 13 6.06 8.40 -4.56
N GLY A 14 6.69 8.60 -3.40
CA GLY A 14 7.39 9.82 -3.03
C GLY A 14 6.55 10.84 -2.25
N ASP A 15 5.25 10.58 -2.06
CA ASP A 15 4.34 11.41 -1.29
C ASP A 15 4.08 10.81 0.10
N LEU A 16 4.23 11.63 1.16
CA LEU A 16 4.01 11.19 2.53
C LEU A 16 2.53 11.33 2.94
N HIS A 17 1.91 10.22 3.34
CA HIS A 17 0.51 10.14 3.76
C HIS A 17 0.40 9.76 5.24
N GLY A 18 -0.21 10.63 6.06
CA GLY A 18 -0.57 10.32 7.44
C GLY A 18 -1.96 9.70 7.54
N LEU A 19 -2.10 8.57 8.25
CA LEU A 19 -3.34 7.82 8.39
C LEU A 19 -3.60 7.36 9.83
N ASP A 20 -4.86 7.41 10.25
CA ASP A 20 -5.35 6.72 11.46
C ASP A 20 -6.09 5.43 11.05
N ILE A 21 -5.48 4.28 11.32
CA ILE A 21 -5.96 2.97 10.86
C ILE A 21 -5.99 1.94 11.98
N GLU A 22 -6.80 0.89 11.84
CA GLU A 22 -6.68 -0.26 12.75
C GLU A 22 -5.34 -0.99 12.47
N PRO A 23 -4.68 -1.55 13.49
CA PRO A 23 -3.41 -2.28 13.32
C PRO A 23 -3.45 -3.44 12.32
N ARG A 24 -4.65 -3.97 12.04
CA ARG A 24 -4.89 -5.08 11.10
C ARG A 24 -5.06 -4.64 9.64
N VAL A 25 -5.09 -3.35 9.34
CA VAL A 25 -5.25 -2.86 7.97
C VAL A 25 -4.03 -3.28 7.16
N THR A 26 -4.27 -4.00 6.06
CA THR A 26 -3.23 -4.40 5.12
C THR A 26 -2.76 -3.19 4.32
N LEU A 27 -1.54 -3.23 3.78
CA LEU A 27 -1.03 -2.20 2.88
C LEU A 27 -1.93 -2.10 1.65
N LEU A 28 -2.46 -3.23 1.15
CA LEU A 28 -3.42 -3.24 0.06
C LEU A 28 -4.68 -2.41 0.38
N ASP A 29 -5.27 -2.60 1.55
CA ASP A 29 -6.48 -1.88 1.96
C ASP A 29 -6.19 -0.41 2.27
N ALA A 30 -5.01 -0.09 2.82
CA ALA A 30 -4.58 1.29 3.02
C ALA A 30 -4.48 2.03 1.67
N LEU A 31 -3.81 1.43 0.68
CA LEU A 31 -3.68 2.02 -0.66
C LEU A 31 -5.04 2.23 -1.32
N ARG A 32 -5.88 1.20 -1.35
CA ARG A 32 -7.13 1.21 -2.11
C ARG A 32 -8.24 1.99 -1.43
N ASP A 33 -8.49 1.69 -0.16
CA ASP A 33 -9.70 2.14 0.53
C ASP A 33 -9.47 3.41 1.35
N ARG A 34 -8.21 3.72 1.71
CA ARG A 34 -7.87 4.94 2.46
C ARG A 34 -7.26 6.02 1.59
N LEU A 35 -6.37 5.65 0.68
CA LEU A 35 -5.66 6.59 -0.21
C LEU A 35 -6.27 6.70 -1.60
N GLY A 36 -7.18 5.79 -2.00
CA GLY A 36 -7.81 5.81 -3.33
C GLY A 36 -6.88 5.39 -4.47
N LEU A 37 -5.69 4.85 -4.16
CA LEU A 37 -4.73 4.30 -5.12
C LEU A 37 -5.17 2.88 -5.49
N THR A 38 -6.08 2.80 -6.46
CA THR A 38 -6.80 1.57 -6.80
C THR A 38 -6.12 0.70 -7.85
N GLY A 39 -4.96 1.11 -8.37
CA GLY A 39 -4.16 0.41 -9.37
C GLY A 39 -3.67 -0.95 -8.86
N THR A 40 -3.17 -1.01 -7.63
CA THR A 40 -2.88 -2.28 -6.95
C THR A 40 -4.18 -3.05 -6.67
N LYS A 41 -4.25 -4.34 -7.04
CA LYS A 41 -5.53 -5.07 -7.08
C LYS A 41 -5.68 -6.08 -5.96
N LYS A 42 -6.91 -6.16 -5.43
CA LYS A 42 -7.37 -7.27 -4.59
C LYS A 42 -7.93 -8.38 -5.47
N GLY A 43 -7.10 -9.39 -5.74
CA GLY A 43 -7.51 -10.60 -6.46
C GLY A 43 -7.95 -11.70 -5.48
N CYS A 44 -6.97 -12.28 -4.79
CA CYS A 44 -7.21 -13.40 -3.87
C CYS A 44 -7.28 -13.00 -2.39
N ASP A 45 -6.54 -11.96 -1.97
CA ASP A 45 -6.37 -11.52 -0.56
C ASP A 45 -5.69 -12.54 0.39
N HIS A 46 -5.01 -13.55 -0.15
CA HIS A 46 -4.30 -14.58 0.65
C HIS A 46 -2.99 -15.04 -0.02
N GLY A 47 -2.36 -14.16 -0.80
CA GLY A 47 -1.01 -14.35 -1.35
C GLY A 47 -0.85 -15.32 -2.53
N GLN A 48 -1.94 -15.81 -3.13
CA GLN A 48 -1.88 -16.80 -4.22
C GLN A 48 -1.72 -16.21 -5.63
N CYS A 49 -2.26 -15.01 -5.90
CA CYS A 49 -2.35 -14.50 -7.28
C CYS A 49 -1.32 -13.43 -7.67
N GLY A 50 -0.65 -12.78 -6.72
CA GLY A 50 0.29 -11.69 -7.01
C GLY A 50 -0.32 -10.37 -7.53
N ALA A 51 -1.65 -10.27 -7.69
CA ALA A 51 -2.31 -9.06 -8.21
C ALA A 51 -2.15 -7.81 -7.32
N CYS A 52 -1.73 -8.01 -6.07
CA CYS A 52 -1.47 -6.96 -5.08
C CYS A 52 0.00 -6.59 -4.95
N THR A 53 0.85 -6.99 -5.90
CA THR A 53 2.29 -6.74 -5.82
C THR A 53 2.57 -5.24 -5.89
N VAL A 54 3.37 -4.77 -4.93
CA VAL A 54 3.98 -3.43 -4.90
C VAL A 54 5.48 -3.59 -4.63
N HIS A 55 6.26 -2.53 -4.76
CA HIS A 55 7.65 -2.54 -4.30
C HIS A 55 7.76 -1.80 -2.97
N ILE A 56 8.51 -2.35 -2.01
CA ILE A 56 8.90 -1.64 -0.79
C ILE A 56 10.42 -1.61 -0.74
N ASP A 57 11.01 -0.42 -0.75
CA ASP A 57 12.47 -0.20 -0.86
C ASP A 57 13.07 -0.91 -2.08
N GLY A 58 12.34 -0.95 -3.19
CA GLY A 58 12.75 -1.61 -4.43
C GLY A 58 12.49 -3.12 -4.51
N GLU A 59 12.11 -3.77 -3.41
CA GLU A 59 11.83 -5.21 -3.37
C GLU A 59 10.34 -5.50 -3.55
N ARG A 60 10.01 -6.52 -4.35
CA ARG A 60 8.61 -6.91 -4.58
C ARG A 60 7.99 -7.54 -3.33
N VAL A 61 6.81 -7.07 -2.95
CA VAL A 61 6.07 -7.54 -1.77
C VAL A 61 4.58 -7.70 -2.09
N LEU A 62 3.94 -8.68 -1.47
CA LEU A 62 2.49 -8.87 -1.54
C LEU A 62 1.80 -7.93 -0.55
N ALA A 63 1.17 -6.86 -1.05
CA ALA A 63 0.53 -5.85 -0.19
C ALA A 63 -0.64 -6.41 0.63
N CYS A 64 -1.30 -7.48 0.17
CA CYS A 64 -2.39 -8.12 0.93
C CYS A 64 -1.92 -8.89 2.16
N LEU A 65 -0.63 -9.24 2.25
CA LEU A 65 -0.04 -9.94 3.40
C LEU A 65 0.89 -9.06 4.24
N THR A 66 0.95 -7.77 3.91
CA THR A 66 1.77 -6.78 4.63
C THR A 66 0.83 -5.85 5.38
N LEU A 67 1.07 -5.60 6.66
CA LEU A 67 0.31 -4.59 7.40
C LEU A 67 0.80 -3.20 7.01
N ALA A 68 -0.10 -2.22 6.91
CA ALA A 68 0.29 -0.85 6.60
C ALA A 68 1.29 -0.30 7.64
N ALA A 69 1.11 -0.63 8.93
CA ALA A 69 2.06 -0.27 9.99
C ALA A 69 3.48 -0.85 9.79
N GLN A 70 3.64 -1.96 9.06
CA GLN A 70 4.96 -2.53 8.74
C GLN A 70 5.68 -1.79 7.60
N ALA A 71 4.95 -0.97 6.84
CA ALA A 71 5.49 -0.14 5.77
C ALA A 71 5.84 1.28 6.24
N GLU A 72 5.61 1.61 7.52
CA GLU A 72 5.96 2.92 8.07
C GLU A 72 7.45 3.21 7.92
N GLY A 73 7.77 4.42 7.44
CA GLY A 73 9.14 4.86 7.20
C GLY A 73 9.86 4.18 6.03
N ARG A 74 9.14 3.40 5.21
CA ARG A 74 9.68 2.72 4.02
C ARG A 74 9.04 3.29 2.77
N THR A 75 9.78 3.30 1.66
CA THR A 75 9.27 3.83 0.40
C THR A 75 8.49 2.75 -0.33
N VAL A 76 7.21 3.00 -0.61
CA VAL A 76 6.33 2.11 -1.36
C VAL A 76 6.12 2.64 -2.77
N THR A 77 6.40 1.82 -3.78
CA THR A 77 6.09 2.14 -5.18
C THR A 77 4.94 1.27 -5.67
N THR A 78 3.87 1.91 -6.15
CA THR A 78 2.71 1.26 -6.77
C THR A 78 2.72 1.45 -8.29
N ILE A 79 1.76 0.85 -8.98
CA ILE A 79 1.62 0.99 -10.44
C ILE A 79 1.41 2.45 -10.86
N GLU A 80 0.71 3.24 -10.06
CA GLU A 80 0.48 4.67 -10.30
C GLU A 80 1.79 5.47 -10.33
N GLY A 81 2.82 5.02 -9.60
CA GLY A 81 4.13 5.67 -9.54
C GLY A 81 5.09 5.28 -10.67
N LEU A 82 4.71 4.36 -11.57
CA LEU A 82 5.62 3.90 -12.64
C LEU A 82 5.63 4.82 -13.86
N ALA A 83 4.52 5.48 -14.19
CA ALA A 83 4.47 6.39 -15.33
C ALA A 83 5.14 7.73 -14.99
N ARG A 84 5.91 8.29 -15.92
CA ARG A 84 6.50 9.63 -15.80
C ARG A 84 5.94 10.52 -16.92
N GLU A 85 5.29 11.62 -16.54
CA GLU A 85 4.82 12.65 -17.49
C GLU A 85 3.96 12.12 -18.65
N GLY A 86 3.25 11.01 -18.46
CA GLY A 86 2.42 10.37 -19.49
C GLY A 86 3.17 9.42 -20.43
N GLU A 87 4.48 9.25 -20.24
CA GLU A 87 5.25 8.22 -20.91
C GLU A 87 5.14 6.88 -20.16
N MET A 88 5.03 5.80 -20.94
CA MET A 88 5.11 4.45 -20.40
C MET A 88 6.53 4.19 -19.91
N HIS A 89 6.63 3.56 -18.73
CA HIS A 89 7.89 3.06 -18.18
C HIS A 89 8.57 2.06 -19.12
#